data_AF-A0A0F7FG23-F1
#
_entry.id   AF-A0A0F7FG23-F1
#
_cell.length_a   1.000
_cell.length_b   1.000
_cell.length_c   1.000
_cell.angle_alpha   90.00
_cell.angle_beta   90.00
_cell.angle_gamma   90.00
#
_symmetry.space_group_name_H-M   'P 1'
#
loop_
_entity.id
_entity.type
_entity.pdbx_description
1 polymer ?
#
loop_
_entity_poly.entity_id
_entity_poly.type
_entity_poly.pdbx_seq_one_letter_code
_entity_poly.pdbx_strand_id
1 'polypeptide(L)' 'MQAWQVDHAGRAYHALSEAVEEVNLRRTRIASLRIYADIPPEYRKTLNSMDAMLRELEEHRDTLESILEE' A
#
# COMPACT_ATOMS: atom_id res chain seq x y z
N MET A 1 21.09 7.60 15.19
CA MET A 1 20.69 8.17 13.88
C MET A 1 20.86 9.69 13.89
N GLN A 2 21.11 10.35 12.75
CA GLN A 2 21.15 11.82 12.68
C GLN A 2 19.73 12.41 12.56
N ALA A 3 19.46 13.60 13.10
CA ALA A 3 18.13 14.22 13.12
C ALA A 3 17.48 14.38 11.73
N TRP A 4 18.29 14.68 10.70
CA TRP A 4 17.82 14.77 9.32
C TRP A 4 17.38 13.41 8.73
N GLN A 5 18.00 12.31 9.17
CA GLN A 5 17.65 10.96 8.71
C GLN A 5 16.30 10.52 9.28
N VAL A 6 16.04 10.82 10.56
CA VAL A 6 14.75 10.55 11.23
C VAL A 6 13.62 11.36 10.61
N ASP A 7 13.85 12.64 10.35
CA ASP A 7 12.88 13.53 9.68
C ASP A 7 12.56 13.07 8.24
N HIS A 8 13.58 12.60 7.50
CA HIS A 8 13.37 12.03 6.16
C HIS A 8 12.61 10.70 6.20
N ALA A 9 12.95 9.80 7.14
CA ALA A 9 12.25 8.54 7.35
C ALA A 9 10.79 8.77 7.75
N GLY A 10 10.50 9.76 8.61
CA GLY A 10 9.14 10.11 9.01
C GLY A 10 8.28 10.59 7.84
N ARG A 11 8.83 11.44 6.95
CA ARG A 11 8.13 11.86 5.72
C ARG A 11 7.88 10.68 4.76
N ALA A 12 8.87 9.80 4.61
CA ALA A 12 8.72 8.62 3.77
C ALA A 12 7.66 7.66 4.31
N TYR A 13 7.62 7.44 5.63
CA TYR A 13 6.59 6.64 6.30
C TYR A 13 5.18 7.22 6.09
N HIS A 14 5.02 8.54 6.21
CA HIS A 14 3.74 9.20 5.96
C HIS A 14 3.29 9.01 4.50
N ALA A 15 4.18 9.25 3.53
CA ALA A 15 3.87 9.09 2.12
C ALA A 15 3.52 7.63 1.74
N LEU A 16 4.22 6.65 2.33
CA LEU A 16 3.88 5.23 2.15
C LEU A 16 2.52 4.89 2.76
N SER A 17 2.19 5.46 3.93
CA SER A 17 0.89 5.24 4.57
C SER A 17 -0.26 5.75 3.70
N GLU A 18 -0.12 6.96 3.13
CA GLU A 18 -1.09 7.52 2.16
C GLU A 18 -1.24 6.63 0.92
N ALA A 19 -0.12 6.11 0.39
CA ALA A 19 -0.14 5.22 -0.78
C ALA A 19 -0.85 3.89 -0.47
N VAL A 20 -0.61 3.29 0.70
CA VAL A 20 -1.30 2.07 1.15
C VAL A 20 -2.81 2.30 1.24
N GLU A 21 -3.24 3.42 1.83
CA GLU A 21 -4.66 3.77 1.93
C GLU A 21 -5.31 3.93 0.55
N GLU A 22 -4.66 4.64 -0.37
CA GLU A 22 -5.19 4.86 -1.71
C GLU A 22 -5.33 3.55 -2.50
N VAL A 23 -4.31 2.68 -2.46
CA VAL A 23 -4.37 1.38 -3.14
C VAL A 23 -5.44 0.49 -2.52
N ASN A 24 -5.58 0.48 -1.19
CA ASN A 24 -6.63 -0.26 -0.49
C ASN A 24 -8.03 0.22 -0.88
N LEU A 25 -8.24 1.53 -1.00
CA LEU A 25 -9.52 2.10 -1.43
C LEU A 25 -9.88 1.67 -2.86
N ARG A 26 -8.92 1.78 -3.79
CA ARG A 26 -9.10 1.36 -5.20
C ARG A 26 -9.37 -0.14 -5.31
N ARG A 27 -8.60 -0.95 -4.59
CA ARG A 27 -8.79 -2.41 -4.49
C ARG A 27 -10.18 -2.74 -3.99
N THR A 28 -10.64 -2.11 -2.91
CA THR A 28 -11.97 -2.34 -2.33
C THR A 28 -13.08 -1.99 -3.32
N ARG A 29 -12.93 -0.87 -4.04
CA ARG A 29 -13.88 -0.46 -5.09
C ARG A 29 -13.94 -1.46 -6.25
N ILE A 30 -12.81 -2.02 -6.68
CA ILE A 30 -12.80 -3.02 -7.75
C ILE A 30 -13.33 -4.37 -7.22
N ALA A 31 -12.99 -4.74 -6.00
CA ALA A 31 -13.44 -5.97 -5.37
C ALA A 31 -14.95 -5.96 -5.13
N SER A 32 -15.57 -4.82 -4.83
CA SER A 32 -17.02 -4.72 -4.69
C SER A 32 -17.77 -4.97 -6.01
N LEU A 33 -17.10 -4.75 -7.16
CA LEU A 33 -17.65 -5.11 -8.47
C LEU A 33 -17.82 -6.63 -8.65
N ARG A 34 -17.22 -7.47 -7.77
CA ARG A 34 -17.43 -8.94 -7.74
C ARG A 34 -18.88 -9.35 -7.57
N ILE A 35 -19.68 -8.47 -6.95
CA ILE A 35 -21.10 -8.73 -6.69
C ILE A 35 -21.90 -8.78 -8.00
N TYR A 36 -21.40 -8.17 -9.09
CA TYR A 36 -22.10 -8.10 -10.38
C TYR A 36 -21.90 -9.34 -11.29
N ALA A 37 -21.67 -10.51 -10.69
CA ALA A 37 -21.81 -11.86 -11.26
C ALA A 37 -20.80 -12.37 -12.30
N ASP A 38 -19.90 -11.57 -12.87
CA ASP A 38 -18.71 -12.10 -13.55
C ASP A 38 -17.65 -11.01 -13.63
N ILE A 39 -16.58 -11.15 -12.84
CA ILE A 39 -15.43 -10.26 -12.96
C ILE A 39 -14.69 -10.62 -14.25
N PRO A 40 -14.58 -9.70 -15.23
CA PRO A 40 -13.75 -9.94 -16.39
C PRO A 40 -12.31 -10.28 -15.96
N PRO A 41 -11.61 -11.20 -16.66
CA PRO A 41 -10.25 -11.62 -16.31
C PRO A 41 -9.27 -10.47 -16.06
N GLU A 42 -9.46 -9.33 -16.74
CA GLU A 42 -8.68 -8.11 -16.63
C GLU A 42 -8.80 -7.46 -15.25
N TYR A 43 -10.00 -7.44 -14.68
CA TYR A 43 -10.25 -6.94 -13.32
C TYR A 43 -9.67 -7.89 -12.27
N ARG A 44 -9.71 -9.21 -12.50
CA ARG A 44 -9.03 -10.19 -11.64
C ARG A 44 -7.51 -9.99 -11.65
N LYS A 45 -6.93 -9.77 -12.84
CA LYS A 45 -5.51 -9.43 -12.98
C LYS A 45 -5.17 -8.15 -12.23
N THR A 46 -6.03 -7.13 -12.35
CA THR A 46 -5.86 -5.84 -11.67
C THR A 46 -5.88 -5.99 -10.15
N LEU A 47 -6.82 -6.77 -9.60
CA LEU A 47 -6.88 -7.06 -8.16
C LEU A 47 -5.62 -7.77 -7.66
N ASN A 48 -5.14 -8.79 -8.40
CA ASN A 48 -3.91 -9.48 -8.01
C ASN A 48 -2.69 -8.55 -8.03
N SER A 49 -2.60 -7.65 -9.02
CA SER A 49 -1.53 -6.64 -9.07
C SER A 49 -1.63 -5.64 -7.92
N MET A 50 -2.86 -5.22 -7.55
CA MET A 50 -3.07 -4.36 -6.38
C MET A 50 -2.70 -5.06 -5.07
N ASP A 51 -3.03 -6.34 -4.92
CA ASP A 51 -2.63 -7.14 -3.76
C ASP A 51 -1.10 -7.26 -3.65
N ALA A 52 -0.39 -7.41 -4.77
CA ALA A 52 1.07 -7.44 -4.79
C ALA A 52 1.67 -6.07 -4.40
N MET A 53 1.16 -4.97 -4.98
CA MET A 53 1.61 -3.62 -4.64
C MET A 53 1.37 -3.29 -3.16
N LEU A 54 0.25 -3.72 -2.58
CA LEU A 54 -0.03 -3.50 -1.16
C LEU A 54 1.01 -4.18 -0.27
N ARG A 55 1.38 -5.43 -0.58
CA ARG A 55 2.41 -6.15 0.18
C ARG A 55 3.75 -5.44 0.12
N GLU A 56 4.19 -4.99 -1.06
CA GLU A 56 5.45 -4.26 -1.22
C GLU A 56 5.45 -2.94 -0.44
N LEU A 57 4.34 -2.20 -0.49
CA LEU A 57 4.20 -0.94 0.25
C LEU A 57 4.17 -1.16 1.77
N GLU A 58 3.51 -2.21 2.24
CA GLU A 58 3.48 -2.59 3.65
C GLU A 58 4.88 -3.00 4.14
N GLU A 59 5.61 -3.83 3.39
CA GLU A 59 6.99 -4.21 3.73
C GLU A 59 7.93 -3.00 3.83
N HIS A 60 7.81 -2.03 2.91
CA HIS A 60 8.57 -0.79 2.97
C HIS A 60 8.17 0.08 4.16
N ARG A 61 6.88 0.14 4.49
CA ARG A 61 6.39 0.90 5.64
C ARG A 61 6.89 0.30 6.95
N ASP A 62 6.80 -1.01 7.12
CA ASP A 62 7.24 -1.73 8.33
C ASP A 62 8.76 -1.59 8.53
N THR A 63 9.53 -1.54 7.43
CA THR A 63 10.97 -1.26 7.46
C THR A 63 11.24 0.15 7.99
N LEU A 64 10.50 1.16 7.51
CA LEU A 64 10.64 2.54 7.98
C LEU A 64 10.17 2.71 9.43
N GLU A 65 9.10 2.01 9.83
CA GLU A 65 8.63 1.99 11.22
C GLU A 65 9.72 1.47 12.15
N SER A 66 10.34 0.34 11.81
CA SER A 66 11.46 -0.24 12.56
C SER A 66 12.63 0.75 12.70
N ILE A 67 12.96 1.50 11.64
CA ILE A 67 14.02 2.52 11.66
C ILE A 67 13.64 3.72 12.55
N LEU A 68 12.36 4.07 12.63
CA LEU A 68 11.87 5.21 13.44
C LEU A 68 11.76 4.87 14.92
N GLU A 69 11.59 3.59 15.28
CA GLU A 69 11.49 3.11 16.65
C GLU A 69 12.87 2.84 17.33
N GLU A 70 13.96 2.78 16.55
CA GLU A 70 15.37 2.63 17.00
C GLU A 70 16.07 3.93 17.42
#